data_AF-A0A5C1A6A5-F1
#
_entry.id   AF-A0A5C1A6A5-F1
#
_cell.length_a   1.000
_cell.length_b   1.000
_cell.length_c   1.000
_cell.angle_alpha   90.00
_cell.angle_beta   90.00
_cell.angle_gamma   90.00
#
_symmetry.space_group_name_H-M   'P 1'
#
loop_
_entity.id
_entity.type
_entity.pdbx_description
1 polymer ?
#
loop_
_entity_poly.entity_id
_entity_poly.type
_entity_poly.pdbx_seq_one_letter_code
_entity_poly.pdbx_strand_id
1 'polypeptide(L)'
;MLTGPQIILTLKVLVAAVTVLFVGSLVALAADRKRLHGRINWVFFLLTMTTVFGFELLLRLGHDVTSQFTEDAKQALRIHLCFSIPSAVFLPVMLFTGTRRFRRLHLALGWMFCALWAGTFVTGIFFLPHE
;
A
#
# COMPACT_ATOMS: atom_id res chain seq x y z
N MET A 1 -9.64 -21.64 -7.99
CA MET A 1 -9.53 -20.34 -8.69
C MET A 1 -9.93 -19.25 -7.72
N LEU A 2 -9.16 -18.17 -7.59
CA LEU A 2 -9.56 -17.00 -6.80
C LEU A 2 -10.68 -16.26 -7.54
N THR A 3 -11.79 -16.01 -6.85
CA THR A 3 -12.92 -15.23 -7.38
C THR A 3 -12.73 -13.73 -7.10
N GLY A 4 -13.41 -12.87 -7.85
CA GLY A 4 -13.40 -11.42 -7.65
C GLY A 4 -13.59 -11.00 -6.18
N PRO A 5 -14.62 -11.49 -5.47
CA PRO A 5 -14.84 -11.13 -4.06
C PRO A 5 -13.69 -11.56 -3.14
N GLN A 6 -13.12 -12.75 -3.38
CA GLN A 6 -11.96 -13.22 -2.62
C GLN A 6 -10.72 -12.36 -2.86
N ILE A 7 -10.54 -11.84 -4.08
CA ILE A 7 -9.43 -10.95 -4.42
C ILE A 7 -9.59 -9.60 -3.71
N ILE A 8 -10.81 -9.04 -3.70
CA ILE A 8 -11.11 -7.79 -2.99
C ILE A 8 -10.92 -7.96 -1.47
N LEU A 9 -11.41 -9.05 -0.89
CA LEU A 9 -11.21 -9.35 0.52
C LEU A 9 -9.73 -9.48 0.87
N THR A 10 -8.97 -10.17 0.02
CA THR A 10 -7.52 -10.31 0.17
C THR A 10 -6.83 -8.94 0.14
N LEU A 11 -7.20 -8.07 -0.81
CA LEU A 11 -6.67 -6.71 -0.90
C LEU A 11 -6.95 -5.90 0.37
N LYS A 12 -8.18 -5.97 0.90
CA LYS A 12 -8.55 -5.28 2.15
C LYS A 12 -7.72 -5.75 3.34
N VAL A 13 -7.58 -7.07 3.50
CA VAL A 13 -6.77 -7.65 4.58
C VAL A 13 -5.31 -7.21 4.47
N LEU A 14 -4.75 -7.25 3.25
CA LEU A 14 -3.40 -6.78 3.00
C LEU A 14 -3.25 -5.29 3.35
N VAL A 15 -4.11 -4.42 2.82
CA VAL A 15 -4.10 -2.96 3.09
C VAL A 15 -4.22 -2.67 4.59
N ALA A 16 -5.08 -3.40 5.31
CA ALA A 16 -5.20 -3.26 6.76
C ALA A 16 -3.90 -3.67 7.47
N ALA A 17 -3.33 -4.84 7.13
CA ALA A 17 -2.10 -5.34 7.72
C ALA A 17 -0.92 -4.38 7.49
N VAL A 18 -0.73 -3.90 6.26
CA VAL A 18 0.35 -2.95 5.95
C VAL A 18 0.10 -1.58 6.61
N THR A 19 -1.16 -1.17 6.81
CA THR A 19 -1.48 0.06 7.55
C THR A 19 -1.14 -0.05 9.04
N VAL A 20 -1.39 -1.21 9.66
CA VAL A 20 -0.96 -1.47 11.05
C VAL A 20 0.55 -1.36 11.19
N LEU A 21 1.31 -1.93 10.24
CA LEU A 21 2.77 -1.80 10.21
C LEU A 21 3.20 -0.34 10.04
N PHE A 22 2.55 0.41 9.15
CA PHE A 22 2.85 1.82 8.93
C PHE A 22 2.62 2.65 10.20
N VAL A 23 1.47 2.51 10.86
CA VAL A 23 1.17 3.18 12.13
C VAL A 23 2.18 2.78 13.20
N GLY A 24 2.49 1.48 13.33
CA GLY A 24 3.51 0.99 14.26
C GLY A 24 4.90 1.59 13.98
N SER A 25 5.24 1.80 12.71
CA SER A 25 6.49 2.46 12.30
C SER A 25 6.54 3.93 12.71
N LEU A 26 5.42 4.66 12.60
CA LEU A 26 5.29 6.04 13.06
C LEU A 26 5.38 6.13 14.59
N VAL A 27 4.75 5.20 15.31
CA VAL A 27 4.85 5.10 16.77
C VAL A 27 6.30 4.83 17.19
N ALA A 28 7.01 3.93 16.50
CA ALA A 28 8.43 3.68 16.76
C ALA A 28 9.28 4.94 16.53
N LEU A 29 8.95 5.74 15.51
CA LEU A 29 9.62 7.02 15.25
C LEU A 29 9.32 8.05 16.35
N ALA A 30 8.06 8.17 16.78
CA ALA A 30 7.64 9.06 17.86
C ALA A 30 8.32 8.69 19.20
N ALA A 31 8.59 7.41 19.43
CA ALA A 31 9.34 6.91 20.58
C ALA A 31 10.88 7.00 20.43
N ASP A 32 11.39 7.75 19.44
CA ASP A 32 12.80 7.88 19.04
C ASP A 32 13.54 6.55 18.73
N ARG A 33 12.81 5.46 18.50
CA ARG A 33 13.37 4.15 18.18
C ARG A 33 13.66 4.03 16.68
N LYS A 34 14.60 4.84 16.19
CA LYS A 34 15.01 4.92 14.76
C LYS A 34 15.36 3.56 14.15
N ARG A 35 16.02 2.66 14.90
CA ARG A 35 16.35 1.30 14.44
C ARG A 35 15.10 0.44 14.22
N LEU A 36 14.10 0.57 15.11
CA LEU A 36 12.85 -0.17 15.00
C LEU A 36 12.02 0.36 13.83
N HIS A 37 11.91 1.68 13.69
CA HIS A 37 11.28 2.34 12.53
C HIS A 37 11.86 1.80 11.20
N GLY A 38 13.19 1.75 11.08
CA GLY A 38 13.86 1.21 9.89
C GLY A 38 13.53 -0.28 9.64
N ARG A 39 13.50 -1.11 10.68
CA ARG A 39 13.15 -2.55 10.56
C ARG A 39 11.69 -2.74 10.12
N ILE A 40 10.75 -2.02 10.72
CA ILE A 40 9.34 -2.09 10.36
C ILE A 40 9.15 -1.61 8.92
N ASN A 41 9.79 -0.51 8.52
CA ASN A 41 9.70 0.00 7.16
C ASN A 41 10.23 -0.99 6.10
N TRP A 42 11.25 -1.79 6.43
CA TRP A 42 11.70 -2.86 5.53
C TRP A 42 10.65 -3.95 5.33
N VAL A 43 10.00 -4.40 6.42
CA VAL A 43 8.92 -5.40 6.35
C VAL A 43 7.72 -4.84 5.59
N PHE A 44 7.34 -3.60 5.90
CA PHE A 44 6.29 -2.85 5.23
C PHE A 44 6.55 -2.70 3.72
N PHE A 45 7.77 -2.32 3.35
CA PHE A 45 8.21 -2.22 1.95
C PHE A 45 8.07 -3.56 1.25
N LEU A 46 8.63 -4.63 1.83
CA LEU A 46 8.62 -5.96 1.22
C LEU A 46 7.19 -6.45 1.00
N LEU A 47 6.33 -6.38 2.02
CA LEU A 47 4.93 -6.79 1.91
C LEU A 47 4.17 -5.97 0.86
N THR A 48 4.39 -4.66 0.81
CA THR A 48 3.72 -3.80 -0.18
C THR A 48 4.18 -4.12 -1.59
N MET A 49 5.49 -4.29 -1.81
CA MET A 49 6.03 -4.67 -3.12
C MET A 49 5.56 -6.05 -3.55
N THR A 50 5.55 -7.03 -2.65
CA THR A 50 4.97 -8.36 -2.93
C THR A 50 3.50 -8.25 -3.30
N THR A 51 2.73 -7.37 -2.65
CA THR A 51 1.31 -7.13 -2.99
C THR A 51 1.17 -6.53 -4.38
N VAL A 52 1.95 -5.48 -4.70
CA VAL A 52 1.92 -4.82 -6.02
C VAL A 52 2.31 -5.79 -7.13
N PHE A 53 3.44 -6.50 -6.98
CA PHE A 53 3.88 -7.47 -7.98
C PHE A 53 2.95 -8.67 -8.07
N GLY A 54 2.40 -9.14 -6.95
CA GLY A 54 1.42 -10.22 -6.92
C GLY A 54 0.15 -9.86 -7.69
N PHE A 55 -0.37 -8.64 -7.49
CA PHE A 55 -1.51 -8.14 -8.24
C PHE A 55 -1.21 -7.96 -9.74
N GLU A 56 -0.06 -7.37 -10.07
CA GLU A 56 0.38 -7.23 -11.47
C GLU A 56 0.49 -8.60 -12.16
N LEU A 57 1.03 -9.59 -11.46
CA LEU A 57 1.17 -10.95 -11.97
C LEU A 57 -0.20 -11.61 -12.18
N LEU A 58 -1.13 -11.45 -11.25
CA LEU A 58 -2.51 -11.96 -11.38
C LEU A 58 -3.21 -11.35 -12.60
N LEU A 59 -3.01 -10.06 -12.86
CA LEU A 59 -3.57 -9.39 -14.03
C LEU A 59 -2.95 -9.90 -15.35
N ARG A 60 -1.63 -10.18 -15.36
CA ARG A 60 -0.92 -10.63 -16.57
C ARG A 60 -1.06 -12.12 -16.88
N LEU A 61 -1.09 -12.98 -15.87
CA LEU A 61 -1.02 -14.45 -16.04
C LEU A 61 -2.37 -15.15 -16.25
N GLY A 62 -3.46 -14.41 -16.46
CA GLY A 62 -4.58 -14.98 -17.18
C GLY A 62 -5.88 -15.18 -16.42
N HIS A 63 -6.34 -14.16 -15.69
CA HIS A 63 -7.76 -13.88 -15.68
C HIS A 63 -7.92 -12.37 -15.78
N ASP A 64 -8.79 -11.91 -16.67
CA ASP A 64 -9.36 -10.57 -16.56
C ASP A 64 -10.18 -10.56 -15.26
N VAL A 65 -9.50 -10.48 -14.11
CA VAL A 65 -10.11 -10.49 -12.77
C VAL A 65 -11.12 -9.35 -12.68
N THR A 66 -10.81 -8.25 -13.36
CA THR A 66 -11.69 -7.11 -13.57
C THR A 66 -12.96 -7.43 -14.34
N SER A 67 -13.02 -8.47 -15.18
CA SER A 67 -14.26 -8.91 -15.83
C SER A 67 -15.30 -9.42 -14.83
N GLN A 68 -14.88 -9.86 -13.64
CA GLN A 68 -15.77 -10.30 -12.57
C GLN A 68 -16.27 -9.15 -11.70
N PHE A 69 -15.74 -7.93 -11.90
CA PHE A 69 -16.13 -6.75 -11.14
C PHE A 69 -17.27 -6.01 -11.83
N THR A 70 -18.21 -5.53 -11.02
CA THR A 70 -19.21 -4.55 -11.46
C THR A 70 -18.54 -3.25 -11.88
N GLU A 71 -19.23 -2.42 -12.66
CA GLU A 71 -18.68 -1.11 -13.08
C GLU A 71 -18.38 -0.20 -11.88
N ASP A 72 -19.21 -0.25 -10.83
CA ASP A 72 -18.97 0.48 -9.58
C ASP A 72 -17.69 0.00 -8.88
N ALA A 73 -17.45 -1.32 -8.82
CA ALA A 73 -16.25 -1.90 -8.25
C ALA A 73 -15.00 -1.51 -9.05
N LYS A 74 -15.08 -1.48 -10.39
CA LYS A 74 -14.00 -0.99 -11.25
C LYS A 74 -13.72 0.48 -11.03
N GLN A 75 -14.75 1.31 -10.87
CA GLN A 75 -14.59 2.73 -10.58
C GLN A 75 -13.93 2.95 -9.21
N ALA A 76 -14.38 2.26 -8.17
CA ALA A 76 -13.78 2.31 -6.84
C ALA A 76 -12.30 1.86 -6.87
N LEU A 77 -12.00 0.79 -7.60
CA LEU A 77 -10.62 0.32 -7.80
C LEU A 77 -9.76 1.36 -8.52
N ARG A 78 -10.27 2.01 -9.58
CA ARG A 78 -9.55 3.10 -10.26
C ARG A 78 -9.22 4.25 -9.32
N ILE A 79 -10.18 4.67 -8.50
CA ILE A 79 -9.96 5.71 -7.48
C ILE A 79 -8.88 5.26 -6.49
N HIS A 80 -8.95 4.02 -6.01
CA HIS A 80 -7.93 3.46 -5.11
C HIS A 80 -6.52 3.48 -5.73
N LEU A 81 -6.41 3.07 -7.01
CA LEU A 81 -5.15 3.05 -7.75
C LEU A 81 -4.53 4.44 -7.92
N CYS A 82 -5.33 5.51 -8.01
CA CYS A 82 -4.81 6.89 -8.04
C CYS A 82 -4.03 7.27 -6.77
N PHE A 83 -4.30 6.62 -5.63
CA PHE A 83 -3.54 6.83 -4.39
C PHE A 83 -2.46 5.77 -4.18
N SER A 84 -2.77 4.50 -4.47
CA SER A 84 -1.90 3.38 -4.15
C SER A 84 -0.69 3.28 -5.07
N ILE A 85 -0.84 3.58 -6.37
CA ILE A 85 0.28 3.55 -7.32
C ILE A 85 1.33 4.62 -6.97
N PRO A 86 0.97 5.91 -6.78
CA PRO A 86 1.94 6.90 -6.31
C PRO A 86 2.57 6.53 -4.97
N SER A 87 1.78 6.01 -4.01
CA SER A 87 2.30 5.53 -2.72
C SER A 87 3.38 4.46 -2.91
N ALA A 88 3.12 3.45 -3.74
CA ALA A 88 4.04 2.36 -4.04
C ALA A 88 5.35 2.85 -4.66
N VAL A 89 5.29 3.87 -5.53
CA VAL A 89 6.47 4.50 -6.14
C VAL A 89 7.30 5.29 -5.10
N PHE A 90 6.65 5.91 -4.12
CA PHE A 90 7.35 6.66 -3.07
C PHE A 90 8.17 5.75 -2.15
N LEU A 91 7.69 4.53 -1.88
CA LEU A 91 8.34 3.58 -0.97
C LEU A 91 9.83 3.30 -1.28
N PRO A 92 10.25 2.90 -2.50
CA PRO A 92 11.66 2.65 -2.80
C PRO A 92 12.50 3.93 -2.67
N VAL A 93 11.96 5.09 -3.07
CA VAL A 93 12.65 6.38 -2.93
C VAL A 93 12.84 6.73 -1.46
N MET A 94 11.83 6.50 -0.62
CA MET A 94 11.89 6.72 0.83
C MET A 94 12.88 5.77 1.51
N LEU A 95 12.91 4.50 1.09
CA LEU A 95 13.86 3.51 1.61
C LEU A 95 15.31 3.90 1.26
N PHE A 96 15.55 4.31 0.01
CA PHE A 96 16.85 4.81 -0.43
C PHE A 96 17.29 6.08 0.33
N THR A 97 16.41 7.08 0.42
CA THR A 97 16.73 8.35 1.10
C THR A 97 16.91 8.16 2.61
N GLY A 98 16.15 7.25 3.23
CA GLY A 98 16.25 6.89 4.64
C GLY A 98 17.56 6.19 4.98
N THR A 99 18.04 5.29 4.10
CA THR A 99 19.32 4.59 4.27
C THR A 99 20.53 5.48 4.00
N ARG A 100 20.44 6.41 3.04
CA ARG A 100 21.51 7.38 2.66
C ARG A 100 21.57 8.63 3.54
N ARG A 101 20.75 8.73 4.59
CA ARG A 101 20.68 9.87 5.55
C ARG A 101 20.27 11.22 4.92
N PHE A 102 19.52 11.22 3.81
CA PHE A 102 18.97 12.44 3.21
C PHE A 102 17.73 12.94 3.96
N ARG A 103 17.93 13.38 5.21
CA ARG A 103 16.86 13.62 6.20
C ARG A 103 15.77 14.59 5.71
N ARG A 104 16.14 15.73 5.12
CA ARG A 104 15.15 16.73 4.66
C ARG A 104 14.24 16.16 3.57
N LEU A 105 14.83 15.51 2.57
CA LEU A 105 14.09 14.87 1.49
C LEU A 105 13.23 13.72 2.00
N HIS A 106 13.79 12.87 2.88
CA HIS A 106 13.04 11.76 3.48
C HIS A 106 11.82 12.24 4.27
N LEU A 107 11.93 13.34 5.02
CA LEU A 107 10.81 13.92 5.76
C LEU A 107 9.75 14.50 4.84
N ALA A 108 10.15 15.23 3.79
CA ALA A 108 9.21 15.77 2.80
C ALA A 108 8.44 14.65 2.09
N LEU A 109 9.15 13.61 1.62
CA LEU A 109 8.55 12.43 1.03
C LEU A 109 7.65 11.69 2.02
N GLY A 110 8.04 11.62 3.30
CA GLY A 110 7.23 11.00 4.36
C GLY A 110 5.89 11.68 4.55
N TRP A 111 5.83 13.01 4.56
CA TRP A 111 4.57 13.74 4.65
C TRP A 111 3.67 13.52 3.43
N MET A 112 4.24 13.57 2.23
CA MET A 112 3.51 13.26 0.99
C MET A 112 2.98 11.82 1.00
N PHE A 113 3.81 10.88 1.44
CA PHE A 113 3.45 9.48 1.58
C PHE A 113 2.31 9.29 2.59
N CYS A 114 2.34 9.96 3.74
CA CYS A 114 1.23 9.91 4.70
C CYS A 114 -0.11 10.31 4.06
N ALA A 115 -0.13 11.37 3.26
CA ALA A 115 -1.35 11.84 2.60
C ALA A 115 -1.86 10.83 1.55
N LEU A 116 -0.96 10.32 0.72
CA LEU A 116 -1.28 9.30 -0.29
C LEU A 116 -1.71 7.97 0.35
N TRP A 117 -1.06 7.57 1.44
CA TRP A 117 -1.37 6.35 2.18
C TRP A 117 -2.73 6.44 2.85
N ALA A 118 -3.08 7.61 3.43
CA ALA A 118 -4.41 7.83 3.98
C ALA A 118 -5.49 7.64 2.91
N GLY A 119 -5.29 8.18 1.70
CA GLY A 119 -6.18 7.92 0.56
C GLY A 119 -6.24 6.44 0.17
N THR A 120 -5.09 5.77 0.12
CA THR A 120 -4.98 4.32 -0.17
C THR A 120 -5.77 3.49 0.84
N PHE A 121 -5.62 3.77 2.13
CA PHE A 121 -6.34 3.08 3.21
C PHE A 121 -7.85 3.35 3.12
N VAL A 122 -8.26 4.62 3.02
CA VAL A 122 -9.67 4.99 3.01
C VAL A 122 -10.39 4.35 1.83
N THR A 123 -9.83 4.46 0.63
CA THR A 123 -10.42 3.89 -0.59
C THR A 123 -10.34 2.36 -0.60
N GLY A 124 -9.25 1.77 -0.10
CA GLY A 124 -9.07 0.33 -0.08
C GLY A 124 -10.03 -0.37 0.90
N ILE A 125 -10.22 0.20 2.09
CA ILE A 125 -11.04 -0.42 3.14
C ILE A 125 -12.52 -0.08 2.97
N PHE A 126 -12.86 1.18 2.71
CA PHE A 126 -14.24 1.65 2.78
C PHE A 126 -14.94 1.76 1.42
N PHE A 127 -14.21 1.92 0.30
CA PHE A 127 -14.83 2.12 -1.01
C PHE A 127 -14.92 0.84 -1.83
N LEU A 128 -13.97 -0.08 -1.68
CA LEU A 128 -14.06 -1.37 -2.34
C LEU A 128 -15.25 -2.16 -1.77
N PRO A 129 -16.04 -2.83 -2.62
CA PRO A 129 -17.20 -3.59 -2.17
C PRO A 129 -16.81 -4.78 -1.28
N HIS A 130 -17.78 -5.31 -0.54
CA HIS A 130 -17.56 -6.46 0.37
C HIS A 130 -18.02 -7.77 -0.27
N GLU A 131 -18.65 -7.70 -1.44
CA GLU A 131 -19.41 -8.74 -2.13
C GLU A 131 -19.18 -8.66 -3.63
#